data_AF-A0A2S9IBY2-F1
#
_entry.id   AF-A0A2S9IBY2-F1
#
_cell.length_a   1.000
_cell.length_b   1.000
_cell.length_c   1.000
_cell.angle_alpha   90.00
_cell.angle_beta   90.00
_cell.angle_gamma   90.00
#
_symmetry.space_group_name_H-M   'P 1'
#
loop_
_entity.id
_entity.type
_entity.pdbx_description
1 polymer ?
#
loop_
_entity_poly.entity_id
_entity_poly.type
_entity_poly.pdbx_seq_one_letter_code
_entity_poly.pdbx_strand_id
1 'polypeptide(L)'
;MAIHLSDAHICQLKIMLGERAFEYQWRWFISQRRTRHITKTRQCGADWYFSLEALIDAAETGRDQNFLAPKTEITLPHNREFITGFCRDIDIAVKPDDCPIELSNGAVIRFLDEESHCAGLCGNAYVSEYAWSAQPSQLFLLGKSISLHQKYRFTTYTTPSESDEAYRMWRTGKPENLQRLSAETAYQQGNYFLDLMQLRSDFSPDDFEMLFSANWPHEKNQVKK
;
A
#
# COMPACT_ATOMS: atom_id res chain seq x y z
N MET A 1 -6.96 -23.20 6.60
CA MET A 1 -7.73 -23.15 7.89
C MET A 1 -7.82 -21.69 8.27
N ALA A 2 -9.03 -21.16 8.44
CA ALA A 2 -9.22 -19.75 8.75
C ALA A 2 -8.69 -19.38 10.14
N ILE A 3 -8.03 -18.23 10.25
CA ILE A 3 -7.59 -17.66 11.53
C ILE A 3 -8.75 -16.96 12.23
N HIS A 4 -8.78 -17.03 13.56
CA HIS A 4 -9.79 -16.35 14.37
C HIS A 4 -9.18 -15.14 15.08
N LEU A 5 -9.73 -13.95 14.82
CA LEU A 5 -9.36 -12.70 15.50
C LEU A 5 -10.52 -12.27 16.39
N SER A 6 -10.31 -12.28 17.71
CA SER A 6 -11.27 -11.79 18.69
C SER A 6 -11.24 -10.26 18.79
N ASP A 7 -12.19 -9.66 19.48
CA ASP A 7 -12.18 -8.21 19.76
C ASP A 7 -10.91 -7.78 20.52
N ALA A 8 -10.38 -8.65 21.39
CA ALA A 8 -9.12 -8.40 22.09
C ALA A 8 -7.93 -8.36 21.11
N HIS A 9 -7.88 -9.28 20.15
CA HIS A 9 -6.86 -9.29 19.09
C HIS A 9 -6.94 -8.02 18.22
N ILE A 10 -8.16 -7.61 17.83
CA ILE A 10 -8.36 -6.37 17.06
C ILE A 10 -7.89 -5.15 17.85
N CYS A 11 -8.16 -5.11 19.16
CA CYS A 11 -7.66 -4.06 20.05
C CYS A 11 -6.11 -4.02 20.09
N GLN A 12 -5.45 -5.18 20.23
CA GLN A 12 -3.99 -5.28 20.20
C GLN A 12 -3.39 -4.80 18.87
N LEU A 13 -4.00 -5.12 17.73
CA LEU A 13 -3.56 -4.62 16.42
C LEU A 13 -3.66 -3.09 16.32
N LYS A 14 -4.73 -2.50 16.87
CA LYS A 14 -4.90 -1.04 16.93
C LYS A 14 -3.91 -0.37 17.88
N ILE A 15 -3.60 -0.99 19.01
CA ILE A 15 -2.55 -0.53 19.93
C ILE A 15 -1.20 -0.57 19.21
N MET A 16 -0.88 -1.66 18.52
CA MET A 16 0.34 -1.79 17.73
C MET A 16 0.46 -0.68 16.68
N LEU A 17 -0.64 -0.35 15.98
CA LEU A 17 -0.67 0.78 15.06
C LEU A 17 -0.36 2.10 15.78
N GLY A 18 -0.97 2.35 16.93
CA GLY A 18 -0.75 3.57 17.71
C GLY A 18 0.67 3.72 18.28
N GLU A 19 1.32 2.61 18.63
CA GLU A 19 2.66 2.60 19.23
C GLU A 19 3.79 2.62 18.18
N ARG A 20 3.58 1.95 17.03
CA ARG A 20 4.66 1.69 16.06
C ARG A 20 4.56 2.51 14.77
N ALA A 21 3.40 3.07 14.45
CA ALA A 21 3.24 3.84 13.22
C ALA A 21 3.87 5.23 13.32
N PHE A 22 4.46 5.70 12.23
CA PHE A 22 4.87 7.10 12.10
C PHE A 22 3.66 8.04 11.98
N GLU A 23 3.86 9.34 12.18
CA GLU A 23 2.76 10.30 12.15
C GLU A 23 2.03 10.32 10.79
N TYR A 24 2.76 10.22 9.66
CA TYR A 24 2.11 10.13 8.33
C TYR A 24 1.26 8.87 8.16
N GLN A 25 1.68 7.74 8.73
CA GLN A 25 0.92 6.49 8.70
C GLN A 25 -0.34 6.61 9.55
N TRP A 26 -0.23 7.22 10.73
CA TRP A 26 -1.40 7.50 11.55
C TRP A 26 -2.39 8.43 10.85
N ARG A 27 -1.89 9.45 10.13
CA ARG A 27 -2.71 10.31 9.27
C ARG A 27 -3.40 9.53 8.16
N TRP A 28 -2.76 8.53 7.53
CA TRP A 28 -3.41 7.63 6.57
C TRP A 28 -4.57 6.84 7.18
N PHE A 29 -4.45 6.45 8.44
CA PHE A 29 -5.46 5.66 9.15
C PHE A 29 -6.70 6.48 9.48
N ILE A 30 -6.52 7.70 10.01
CA ILE A 30 -7.65 8.56 10.37
C ILE A 30 -8.30 9.25 9.15
N SER A 31 -7.59 9.36 8.02
CA SER A 31 -8.08 10.01 6.80
C SER A 31 -8.60 9.02 5.75
N GLN A 32 -9.12 7.86 6.17
CA GLN A 32 -9.64 6.84 5.27
C GLN A 32 -10.74 7.40 4.35
N ARG A 33 -10.57 7.14 3.04
CA ARG A 33 -11.52 7.48 1.98
C ARG A 33 -11.80 6.25 1.14
N ARG A 34 -12.90 6.27 0.40
CA ARG A 34 -13.21 5.22 -0.58
C ARG A 34 -12.12 5.09 -1.63
N THR A 35 -11.59 6.21 -2.11
CA THR A 35 -10.51 6.26 -3.09
C THR A 35 -9.34 7.03 -2.49
N ARG A 36 -8.15 6.40 -2.45
CA ARG A 36 -6.90 7.03 -2.01
C ARG A 36 -5.83 6.83 -3.07
N HIS A 37 -5.18 7.92 -3.43
CA HIS A 37 -4.01 7.93 -4.30
C HIS A 37 -2.86 8.57 -3.52
N ILE A 38 -1.85 7.76 -3.22
CA ILE A 38 -0.72 8.15 -2.38
C ILE A 38 0.54 8.07 -3.23
N THR A 39 1.17 9.22 -3.45
CA THR A 39 2.51 9.29 -4.06
C THR A 39 3.50 9.38 -2.91
N LYS A 40 4.44 8.46 -2.81
CA LYS A 40 5.28 8.34 -1.61
C LYS A 40 6.75 8.17 -1.96
N THR A 41 7.60 8.51 -1.00
CA THR A 41 9.02 8.18 -0.96
C THR A 41 9.26 6.69 -0.76
N ARG A 42 10.38 6.16 -1.25
CA ARG A 42 10.87 4.86 -0.79
C ARG A 42 11.19 4.88 0.71
N GLN A 43 11.25 3.70 1.32
CA GLN A 43 11.63 3.52 2.74
C GLN A 43 10.70 4.21 3.76
N CYS A 44 9.43 4.43 3.42
CA CYS A 44 8.42 4.97 4.34
C CYS A 44 7.53 3.91 5.01
N GLY A 45 7.89 2.63 4.96
CA GLY A 45 7.10 1.55 5.59
C GLY A 45 5.65 1.44 5.09
N ALA A 46 5.38 1.73 3.81
CA ALA A 46 4.02 1.67 3.27
C ALA A 46 3.43 0.24 3.35
N ASP A 47 4.19 -0.78 2.97
CA ASP A 47 3.73 -2.18 2.98
C ASP A 47 3.40 -2.66 4.40
N TRP A 48 4.25 -2.34 5.36
CA TRP A 48 3.99 -2.60 6.79
C TRP A 48 2.66 -1.98 7.23
N TYR A 49 2.45 -0.70 6.91
CA TYR A 49 1.25 0.03 7.31
C TYR A 49 0.00 -0.55 6.64
N PHE A 50 0.00 -0.73 5.31
CA PHE A 50 -1.19 -1.22 4.60
C PHE A 50 -1.50 -2.68 4.92
N SER A 51 -0.50 -3.49 5.25
CA SER A 51 -0.70 -4.83 5.80
C SER A 51 -1.45 -4.80 7.14
N LEU A 52 -1.08 -3.90 8.05
CA LEU A 52 -1.75 -3.77 9.35
C LEU A 52 -3.16 -3.19 9.19
N GLU A 53 -3.32 -2.18 8.35
CA GLU A 53 -4.63 -1.60 8.03
C GLU A 53 -5.58 -2.64 7.43
N ALA A 54 -5.11 -3.42 6.45
CA ALA A 54 -5.91 -4.46 5.80
C ALA A 54 -6.33 -5.56 6.79
N LEU A 55 -5.42 -5.99 7.68
CA LEU A 55 -5.72 -7.00 8.70
C LEU A 55 -6.80 -6.51 9.68
N ILE A 56 -6.69 -5.26 10.14
CA ILE A 56 -7.70 -4.63 11.00
C ILE A 56 -9.05 -4.54 10.26
N ASP A 57 -9.05 -4.03 9.01
CA ASP A 57 -10.27 -3.86 8.21
C ASP A 57 -10.97 -5.21 7.93
N ALA A 58 -10.20 -6.25 7.58
CA ALA A 58 -10.70 -7.60 7.38
C ALA A 58 -11.34 -8.17 8.65
N ALA A 59 -10.67 -8.02 9.79
CA ALA A 59 -11.14 -8.53 11.08
C ALA A 59 -12.44 -7.84 11.53
N GLU A 60 -12.53 -6.52 11.35
CA GLU A 60 -13.68 -5.73 11.80
C GLU A 60 -14.89 -5.84 10.88
N THR A 61 -14.67 -5.99 9.57
CA THR A 61 -15.75 -5.78 8.59
C THR A 61 -16.12 -7.02 7.77
N GLY A 62 -15.30 -8.08 7.82
CA GLY A 62 -15.51 -9.25 6.97
C GLY A 62 -15.26 -8.98 5.48
N ARG A 63 -14.70 -7.81 5.11
CA ARG A 63 -14.40 -7.48 3.72
C ARG A 63 -13.11 -8.16 3.28
N ASP A 64 -13.12 -8.68 2.07
CA ASP A 64 -11.91 -9.17 1.40
C ASP A 64 -10.91 -8.04 1.16
N GLN A 65 -9.63 -8.36 1.25
CA GLN A 65 -8.53 -7.43 1.04
C GLN A 65 -7.63 -8.00 -0.07
N ASN A 66 -7.43 -7.24 -1.14
CA ASN A 66 -6.71 -7.71 -2.31
C ASN A 66 -5.48 -6.82 -2.53
N PHE A 67 -4.31 -7.35 -2.22
CA PHE A 67 -3.03 -6.72 -2.54
C PHE A 67 -2.68 -7.01 -3.98
N LEU A 68 -2.45 -5.97 -4.76
CA LEU A 68 -2.00 -5.99 -6.14
C LEU A 68 -0.62 -5.32 -6.19
N ALA A 69 0.37 -6.02 -6.73
CA ALA A 69 1.71 -5.49 -6.87
C ALA A 69 2.31 -5.90 -8.22
N PRO A 70 3.34 -5.18 -8.71
CA PRO A 70 4.14 -5.64 -9.82
C PRO A 70 4.67 -7.06 -9.55
N LYS A 71 4.64 -7.90 -10.58
CA LYS A 71 5.19 -9.24 -10.57
C LYS A 71 6.69 -9.17 -10.32
N THR A 72 7.02 -9.30 -9.05
CA THR A 72 8.37 -9.29 -8.51
C THR A 72 8.43 -10.40 -7.48
N GLU A 73 9.59 -11.05 -7.35
CA GLU A 73 9.78 -12.13 -6.38
C GLU A 73 9.64 -11.68 -4.91
N ILE A 74 9.50 -10.37 -4.67
CA ILE A 74 9.73 -9.76 -3.35
C ILE A 74 8.50 -8.99 -2.82
N THR A 75 7.79 -8.24 -3.66
CA THR A 75 6.77 -7.28 -3.16
C THR A 75 5.55 -7.97 -2.55
N LEU A 76 4.99 -9.00 -3.21
CA LEU A 76 3.83 -9.73 -2.70
C LEU A 76 4.13 -10.55 -1.43
N PRO A 77 5.26 -11.28 -1.36
CA PRO A 77 5.67 -11.94 -0.12
C PRO A 77 5.75 -11.00 1.09
N HIS A 78 6.26 -9.77 0.92
CA HIS A 78 6.41 -8.83 2.05
C HIS A 78 5.09 -8.49 2.75
N ASN A 79 4.01 -8.18 2.01
CA ASN A 79 2.74 -7.86 2.67
C ASN A 79 2.22 -9.04 3.50
N ARG A 80 2.36 -10.26 2.98
CA ARG A 80 1.96 -11.49 3.68
C ARG A 80 2.81 -11.77 4.90
N GLU A 81 4.12 -11.56 4.79
CA GLU A 81 5.07 -11.68 5.89
C GLU A 81 4.75 -10.70 7.01
N PHE A 82 4.44 -9.44 6.68
CA PHE A 82 4.00 -8.46 7.68
C PHE A 82 2.72 -8.90 8.38
N ILE A 83 1.70 -9.33 7.63
CA ILE A 83 0.43 -9.81 8.22
C ILE A 83 0.68 -11.02 9.13
N THR A 84 1.51 -11.96 8.68
CA THR A 84 1.89 -13.15 9.48
C THR A 84 2.67 -12.75 10.74
N GLY A 85 3.54 -11.75 10.64
CA GLY A 85 4.27 -11.18 11.78
C GLY A 85 3.34 -10.52 12.78
N PHE A 86 2.38 -9.71 12.32
CA PHE A 86 1.38 -9.09 13.19
C PHE A 86 0.54 -10.13 13.91
N CYS A 87 0.07 -11.17 13.19
CA CYS A 87 -0.64 -12.28 13.81
C CYS A 87 0.22 -12.98 14.87
N ARG A 88 1.51 -13.22 14.61
CA ARG A 88 2.43 -13.82 15.58
C ARG A 88 2.60 -12.95 16.83
N ASP A 89 2.71 -11.63 16.67
CA ASP A 89 2.83 -10.66 17.77
C ASP A 89 1.59 -10.63 18.69
N ILE A 90 0.45 -11.16 18.24
CA ILE A 90 -0.79 -11.31 19.02
C ILE A 90 -1.17 -12.78 19.25
N ASP A 91 -0.18 -13.69 19.21
CA ASP A 91 -0.32 -15.13 19.47
C ASP A 91 -1.28 -15.88 18.53
N ILE A 92 -1.40 -15.43 17.28
CA ILE A 92 -2.16 -16.09 16.21
C ILE A 92 -1.20 -16.72 15.18
N ALA A 93 -1.29 -18.04 15.05
CA ALA A 93 -0.53 -18.78 14.05
C ALA A 93 -1.19 -18.69 12.66
N VAL A 94 -0.45 -18.12 11.69
CA VAL A 94 -0.77 -18.20 10.26
C VAL A 94 0.11 -19.27 9.63
N LYS A 95 -0.48 -20.14 8.82
CA LYS A 95 0.28 -21.19 8.14
C LYS A 95 1.21 -20.59 7.07
N PRO A 96 2.43 -21.13 6.89
CA PRO A 96 3.41 -20.59 5.94
C PRO A 96 2.94 -20.64 4.47
N ASP A 97 2.16 -21.65 4.06
CA ASP A 97 1.94 -21.97 2.63
C ASP A 97 0.49 -21.86 2.13
N ASP A 98 -0.47 -21.47 2.97
CA ASP A 98 -1.85 -21.23 2.52
C ASP A 98 -1.94 -19.77 2.01
N CYS A 99 -1.80 -19.59 0.69
CA CYS A 99 -2.31 -18.40 0.00
C CYS A 99 -3.73 -18.77 -0.48
N PRO A 100 -4.81 -18.07 -0.09
CA PRO A 100 -4.91 -16.82 0.67
C PRO A 100 -4.97 -16.98 2.20
N ILE A 101 -4.90 -15.86 2.96
CA ILE A 101 -5.19 -15.85 4.40
C ILE A 101 -6.70 -15.69 4.60
N GLU A 102 -7.34 -16.69 5.18
CA GLU A 102 -8.78 -16.70 5.48
C GLU A 102 -9.03 -16.35 6.95
N LEU A 103 -10.04 -15.53 7.23
CA LEU A 103 -10.49 -15.21 8.58
C LEU A 103 -11.81 -15.93 8.89
N SER A 104 -12.05 -16.27 10.16
CA SER A 104 -13.27 -16.97 10.60
C SER A 104 -14.55 -16.18 10.37
N ASN A 105 -14.46 -14.86 10.13
CA ASN A 105 -15.59 -13.99 9.81
C ASN A 105 -15.93 -13.96 8.30
N GLY A 106 -15.23 -14.76 7.48
CA GLY A 106 -15.43 -14.87 6.04
C GLY A 106 -14.57 -13.94 5.18
N ALA A 107 -13.79 -13.03 5.77
CA ALA A 107 -12.85 -12.21 5.00
C ALA A 107 -11.69 -13.06 4.45
N VAL A 108 -11.27 -12.73 3.23
CA VAL A 108 -10.09 -13.33 2.60
C VAL A 108 -9.09 -12.25 2.20
N ILE A 109 -7.83 -12.43 2.60
CA ILE A 109 -6.71 -11.57 2.22
C ILE A 109 -5.89 -12.27 1.13
N ARG A 110 -5.86 -11.65 -0.05
CA ARG A 110 -5.20 -12.17 -1.26
C ARG A 110 -4.01 -11.32 -1.66
N PHE A 111 -3.03 -11.96 -2.29
CA PHE A 111 -1.83 -11.35 -2.84
C PHE A 111 -1.75 -11.71 -4.32
N LEU A 112 -1.86 -10.71 -5.18
CA LEU A 112 -2.16 -10.84 -6.61
C LEU A 112 -1.17 -9.97 -7.41
N ASP A 113 -0.86 -10.39 -8.62
CA ASP A 113 -0.04 -9.65 -9.59
C ASP A 113 -0.86 -9.23 -10.83
N GLU A 114 -0.21 -8.56 -11.78
CA GLU A 114 -0.83 -8.16 -13.06
C GLU A 114 -1.32 -9.34 -13.91
N GLU A 115 -0.80 -10.54 -13.72
CA GLU A 115 -1.20 -11.74 -14.47
C GLU A 115 -2.36 -12.51 -13.82
N SER A 116 -2.72 -12.14 -12.59
CA SER A 116 -3.74 -12.83 -11.80
C SER A 116 -5.14 -12.70 -12.40
N HIS A 117 -5.85 -13.84 -12.49
CA HIS A 117 -7.23 -13.86 -13.00
C HIS A 117 -8.25 -13.41 -11.92
N CYS A 118 -8.66 -12.15 -11.99
CA CYS A 118 -9.45 -11.50 -10.92
C CYS A 118 -10.95 -11.35 -11.22
N ALA A 119 -11.50 -11.98 -12.26
CA ALA A 119 -12.85 -11.68 -12.76
C ALA A 119 -13.99 -11.87 -11.74
N GLY A 120 -13.83 -12.78 -10.78
CA GLY A 120 -14.81 -13.03 -9.71
C GLY A 120 -14.47 -12.38 -8.37
N LEU A 121 -13.34 -11.67 -8.26
CA LEU A 121 -12.90 -11.10 -7.00
C LEU A 121 -13.59 -9.77 -6.72
N CYS A 122 -13.96 -9.55 -5.46
CA CYS A 122 -14.43 -8.26 -4.98
C CYS A 122 -13.87 -7.99 -3.57
N GLY A 123 -13.66 -6.73 -3.21
CA GLY A 123 -13.07 -6.40 -1.91
C GLY A 123 -12.39 -5.04 -1.93
N ASN A 124 -11.78 -4.67 -0.81
CA ASN A 124 -10.82 -3.57 -0.81
C ASN A 124 -9.62 -3.95 -1.69
N ALA A 125 -9.07 -2.97 -2.38
CA ALA A 125 -7.92 -3.14 -3.26
C ALA A 125 -6.78 -2.21 -2.84
N TYR A 126 -5.59 -2.79 -2.70
CA TYR A 126 -4.34 -2.13 -2.37
C TYR A 126 -3.37 -2.33 -3.54
N VAL A 127 -3.18 -1.31 -4.36
CA VAL A 127 -2.29 -1.37 -5.53
C VAL A 127 -0.96 -0.70 -5.18
N SER A 128 0.03 -1.53 -4.84
CA SER A 128 1.39 -1.11 -4.53
C SER A 128 2.20 -0.89 -5.80
N GLU A 129 3.11 0.09 -5.79
CA GLU A 129 4.18 0.31 -6.80
C GLU A 129 3.78 0.12 -8.27
N TYR A 130 2.53 0.39 -8.65
CA TYR A 130 2.06 0.13 -10.02
C TYR A 130 2.87 0.88 -11.07
N ALA A 131 3.50 2.00 -10.70
CA ALA A 131 4.35 2.78 -11.60
C ALA A 131 5.63 2.04 -12.05
N TRP A 132 5.98 0.95 -11.34
CA TRP A 132 7.14 0.10 -11.58
C TRP A 132 6.78 -1.26 -12.20
N SER A 133 5.49 -1.50 -12.50
CA SER A 133 5.08 -2.68 -13.25
C SER A 133 5.38 -2.52 -14.74
N ALA A 134 5.55 -3.65 -15.43
CA ALA A 134 5.57 -3.70 -16.89
C ALA A 134 4.21 -3.33 -17.50
N GLN A 135 3.11 -3.46 -16.74
CA GLN A 135 1.74 -3.16 -17.17
C GLN A 135 1.00 -2.28 -16.13
N PRO A 136 1.42 -1.01 -15.91
CA PRO A 136 0.85 -0.13 -14.89
C PRO A 136 -0.67 0.07 -15.01
N SER A 137 -1.19 0.23 -16.23
CA SER A 137 -2.63 0.40 -16.44
C SER A 137 -3.42 -0.84 -16.03
N GLN A 138 -2.88 -2.03 -16.26
CA GLN A 138 -3.54 -3.28 -15.90
C GLN A 138 -3.70 -3.40 -14.38
N LEU A 139 -2.64 -3.22 -13.60
CA LEU A 139 -2.73 -3.25 -12.12
C LEU A 139 -3.73 -2.23 -11.60
N PHE A 140 -3.66 -1.00 -12.12
CA PHE A 140 -4.55 0.08 -11.69
C PHE A 140 -6.01 -0.24 -12.00
N LEU A 141 -6.31 -0.73 -13.21
CA LEU A 141 -7.66 -1.08 -13.64
C LEU A 141 -8.20 -2.32 -12.91
N LEU A 142 -7.35 -3.32 -12.63
CA LEU A 142 -7.69 -4.48 -11.80
C LEU A 142 -8.08 -4.06 -10.38
N GLY A 143 -7.29 -3.20 -9.76
CA GLY A 143 -7.64 -2.71 -8.42
C GLY A 143 -8.96 -1.93 -8.42
N LYS A 144 -9.21 -1.13 -9.46
CA LYS A 144 -10.47 -0.39 -9.61
C LYS A 144 -11.66 -1.31 -9.88
N SER A 145 -11.49 -2.41 -10.62
CA SER A 145 -12.57 -3.36 -10.92
C SER A 145 -12.95 -4.19 -9.68
N ILE A 146 -11.97 -4.69 -8.93
CA ILE A 146 -12.19 -5.46 -7.69
C ILE A 146 -12.94 -4.63 -6.63
N SER A 147 -12.64 -3.33 -6.56
CA SER A 147 -13.21 -2.40 -5.58
C SER A 147 -14.43 -1.62 -6.09
N LEU A 148 -15.08 -2.08 -7.17
CA LEU A 148 -16.13 -1.33 -7.86
C LEU A 148 -17.39 -1.09 -7.00
N HIS A 149 -17.72 -2.01 -6.09
CA HIS A 149 -18.87 -1.84 -5.19
C HIS A 149 -18.67 -0.65 -4.23
N GLN A 150 -19.76 0.02 -3.86
CA GLN A 150 -19.70 1.26 -3.05
C GLN A 150 -19.02 1.09 -1.69
N LYS A 151 -19.17 -0.10 -1.07
CA LYS A 151 -18.60 -0.42 0.25
C LYS A 151 -17.10 -0.71 0.26
N TYR A 152 -16.49 -0.91 -0.91
CA TYR A 152 -15.07 -1.27 -1.00
C TYR A 152 -14.19 -0.05 -1.27
N ARG A 153 -12.96 -0.13 -0.78
CA ARG A 153 -11.95 0.92 -0.88
C ARG A 153 -10.94 0.59 -1.98
N PHE A 154 -10.54 1.60 -2.73
CA PHE A 154 -9.46 1.57 -3.71
C PHE A 154 -8.31 2.43 -3.22
N THR A 155 -7.18 1.82 -2.91
CA THR A 155 -5.98 2.51 -2.44
C THR A 155 -4.82 2.20 -3.36
N THR A 156 -4.26 3.22 -4.00
CA THR A 156 -2.99 3.10 -4.73
C THR A 156 -1.91 3.82 -3.95
N TYR A 157 -0.74 3.22 -3.89
CA TYR A 157 0.45 3.83 -3.33
C TYR A 157 1.66 3.47 -4.17
N THR A 158 2.40 4.47 -4.62
CA THR A 158 3.55 4.25 -5.50
C THR A 158 4.61 5.30 -5.29
N THR A 159 5.86 4.89 -5.48
CA THR A 159 6.94 5.82 -5.81
C THR A 159 6.78 6.27 -7.27
N PRO A 160 6.99 7.55 -7.62
CA PRO A 160 7.03 7.98 -9.02
C PRO A 160 8.02 7.19 -9.87
N SER A 161 7.77 7.11 -11.18
CA SER A 161 8.67 6.50 -12.17
C SER A 161 8.70 7.32 -13.46
N GLU A 162 9.58 6.92 -14.38
CA GLU A 162 9.68 7.48 -15.74
C GLU A 162 8.61 6.96 -16.71
N SER A 163 7.70 6.07 -16.26
CA SER A 163 6.67 5.51 -17.12
C SER A 163 5.59 6.54 -17.48
N ASP A 164 5.54 6.92 -18.76
CA ASP A 164 4.47 7.76 -19.33
C ASP A 164 3.07 7.16 -19.09
N GLU A 165 2.96 5.84 -19.14
CA GLU A 165 1.70 5.13 -18.88
C GLU A 165 1.29 5.27 -17.42
N ALA A 166 2.19 5.00 -16.49
CA ALA A 166 1.92 5.15 -15.07
C ALA A 166 1.54 6.59 -14.72
N TYR A 167 2.26 7.57 -15.29
CA TYR A 167 1.95 8.98 -15.08
C TYR A 167 0.57 9.36 -15.64
N ARG A 168 0.19 8.84 -16.81
CA ARG A 168 -1.17 9.02 -17.35
C ARG A 168 -2.24 8.42 -16.42
N MET A 169 -2.02 7.22 -15.89
CA MET A 169 -2.94 6.58 -14.93
C MET A 169 -3.05 7.39 -13.63
N TRP A 170 -1.92 7.80 -13.07
CA TRP A 170 -1.88 8.65 -11.87
C TRP A 170 -2.64 9.96 -12.09
N ARG A 171 -2.40 10.65 -13.22
CA ARG A 171 -3.00 11.95 -13.53
C ARG A 171 -4.51 11.85 -13.76
N THR A 172 -4.96 10.82 -14.47
CA THR A 172 -6.40 10.60 -14.74
C THR A 172 -7.16 10.09 -13.53
N GLY A 173 -6.49 9.31 -12.67
CA GLY A 173 -7.04 8.81 -11.41
C GLY A 173 -6.92 9.77 -10.23
N LYS A 174 -6.21 10.90 -10.39
CA LYS A 174 -5.91 11.86 -9.33
C LYS A 174 -7.21 12.38 -8.68
N PRO A 175 -7.47 12.06 -7.41
CA PRO A 175 -8.60 12.61 -6.69
C PRO A 175 -8.24 14.01 -6.18
N GLU A 176 -9.24 14.79 -5.78
CA GLU A 176 -9.03 16.12 -5.18
C GLU A 176 -8.13 16.06 -3.92
N ASN A 177 -8.20 14.93 -3.19
CA ASN A 177 -7.44 14.69 -1.96
C ASN A 177 -6.12 13.92 -2.20
N LEU A 178 -5.43 14.17 -3.31
CA LEU A 178 -4.12 13.54 -3.59
C LEU A 178 -3.16 13.72 -2.41
N GLN A 179 -2.54 12.63 -1.98
CA GLN A 179 -1.55 12.64 -0.90
C GLN A 179 -0.14 12.46 -1.48
N ARG A 180 0.79 13.31 -1.04
CA ARG A 180 2.23 13.18 -1.33
C ARG A 180 3.01 13.08 -0.03
N LEU A 181 3.98 12.16 0.02
CA LEU A 181 4.87 11.98 1.15
C LEU A 181 6.31 11.93 0.67
N SER A 182 7.07 13.01 0.82
CA SER A 182 8.51 13.03 0.55
C SER A 182 9.31 12.41 1.71
N ALA A 183 10.57 12.07 1.48
CA ALA A 183 11.50 11.60 2.51
C ALA A 183 11.70 12.64 3.61
N GLU A 184 11.79 13.93 3.25
CA GLU A 184 11.89 15.03 4.23
C GLU A 184 10.62 15.12 5.07
N THR A 185 9.45 15.02 4.45
CA THR A 185 8.18 15.04 5.16
C THR A 185 8.07 13.82 6.09
N ALA A 186 8.46 12.64 5.62
CA ALA A 186 8.47 11.41 6.42
C ALA A 186 9.43 11.54 7.62
N TYR A 187 10.62 12.09 7.42
CA TYR A 187 11.59 12.35 8.48
C TYR A 187 11.05 13.34 9.52
N GLN A 188 10.47 14.46 9.08
CA GLN A 188 9.83 15.45 9.95
C GLN A 188 8.66 14.86 10.74
N GLN A 189 8.02 13.82 10.21
CA GLN A 189 6.89 13.11 10.81
C GLN A 189 7.31 11.83 11.55
N GLY A 190 8.57 11.76 12.00
CA GLY A 190 9.07 10.77 12.95
C GLY A 190 9.87 9.61 12.35
N ASN A 191 10.01 9.52 11.01
CA ASN A 191 10.83 8.48 10.39
C ASN A 191 12.31 8.86 10.36
N TYR A 192 12.92 8.85 11.55
CA TYR A 192 14.34 9.16 11.74
C TYR A 192 15.29 8.05 11.28
N PHE A 193 14.77 6.91 10.80
CA PHE A 193 15.58 5.86 10.19
C PHE A 193 16.10 6.24 8.80
N LEU A 194 15.56 7.29 8.19
CA LEU A 194 16.03 7.82 6.92
C LEU A 194 17.29 8.65 7.12
N ASP A 195 18.42 8.20 6.58
CA ASP A 195 19.62 9.04 6.44
C ASP A 195 19.48 9.95 5.21
N LEU A 196 18.90 11.13 5.42
CA LEU A 196 18.68 12.10 4.34
C LEU A 196 19.99 12.63 3.73
N MET A 197 21.09 12.67 4.50
CA MET A 197 22.37 13.14 3.98
C MET A 197 22.98 12.09 3.04
N GLN A 198 22.96 10.83 3.47
CA GLN A 198 23.41 9.72 2.64
C GLN A 198 22.54 9.60 1.37
N LEU A 199 21.22 9.68 1.48
CA LEU A 199 20.33 9.63 0.31
C LEU A 199 20.64 10.72 -0.72
N ARG A 200 20.98 11.94 -0.27
CA ARG A 200 21.37 13.04 -1.19
C ARG A 200 22.76 12.85 -1.80
N SER A 201 23.66 12.16 -1.10
CA SER A 201 25.01 11.88 -1.57
C SER A 201 25.05 10.73 -2.57
N ASP A 202 24.26 9.68 -2.32
CA ASP A 202 24.35 8.41 -3.06
C ASP A 202 23.56 8.42 -4.38
N PHE A 203 22.56 9.29 -4.51
CA PHE A 203 21.68 9.36 -5.68
C PHE A 203 21.90 10.64 -6.49
N SER A 204 21.70 10.54 -7.82
CA SER A 204 21.68 11.73 -8.67
C SER A 204 20.53 12.68 -8.25
N PRO A 205 20.61 13.99 -8.54
CA PRO A 205 19.52 14.91 -8.20
C PRO A 205 18.17 14.51 -8.81
N ASP A 206 18.15 13.95 -10.01
CA ASP A 206 16.91 13.50 -10.66
C ASP A 206 16.37 12.21 -10.05
N ASP A 207 17.24 11.25 -9.71
CA ASP A 207 16.82 10.04 -8.99
C ASP A 207 16.33 10.37 -7.59
N PHE A 208 17.01 11.29 -6.89
CA PHE A 208 16.58 11.74 -5.57
C PHE A 208 15.16 12.31 -5.64
N GLU A 209 14.93 13.21 -6.60
CA GLU A 209 13.66 13.87 -6.80
C GLU A 209 12.53 12.89 -7.14
N MET A 210 12.80 11.92 -8.02
CA MET A 210 11.83 10.91 -8.42
C MET A 210 11.52 9.93 -7.28
N LEU A 211 12.54 9.40 -6.61
CA LEU A 211 12.41 8.27 -5.69
C LEU A 211 12.08 8.69 -4.26
N PHE A 212 12.46 9.91 -3.86
CA PHE A 212 12.39 10.35 -2.47
C PHE A 212 11.60 11.65 -2.29
N SER A 213 11.48 12.52 -3.29
CA SER A 213 10.67 13.75 -3.15
C SER A 213 9.17 13.56 -3.42
N ALA A 214 8.74 12.37 -3.85
CA ALA A 214 7.37 12.08 -4.30
C ALA A 214 6.88 12.99 -5.44
N ASN A 215 7.80 13.41 -6.32
CA ASN A 215 7.52 14.24 -7.48
C ASN A 215 7.67 13.43 -8.77
N TRP A 216 6.71 13.59 -9.69
CA TRP A 216 6.77 12.89 -10.97
C TRP A 216 7.71 13.63 -11.92
N PRO A 217 8.67 12.95 -12.57
CA PRO A 217 9.57 13.59 -13.53
C PRO A 217 8.82 14.36 -14.63
N HIS A 218 7.68 13.82 -15.07
CA HIS A 218 6.78 14.38 -16.07
C HIS A 218 6.20 15.76 -15.72
N GLU A 219 6.12 16.13 -14.44
CA GLU A 219 5.62 17.45 -14.03
C GLU A 219 6.61 18.58 -14.40
N LYS A 220 7.91 18.29 -14.40
CA LYS A 220 8.95 19.26 -14.82
C LYS A 220 8.80 19.67 -16.29
N ASN A 221 8.31 18.75 -17.13
CA ASN A 221 8.14 18.96 -18.57
C ASN A 221 6.87 19.75 -18.94
N GLN A 222 5.92 19.89 -18.01
CA GLN A 222 4.68 20.66 -18.24
C GLN A 222 4.84 22.15 -17.98
N VAL A 223 5.79 22.56 -17.14
CA VAL A 223 6.06 23.98 -16.82
C VAL A 223 6.80 24.71 -17.96
N LYS A 224 7.32 23.97 -18.95
CA LYS A 224 8.04 24.51 -20.12
C LYS A 224 7.16 24.72 -21.37
N LYS A 225 5.84 24.52 -21.28
CA LYS A 225 4.86 24.80 -22.34
C LYS A 225 3.84 25.82 -21.86
#